data_AF-A0AAE8NAF8-F1
#
_entry.id   AF-A0AAE8NAF8-F1
#
_cell.length_a   1.000
_cell.length_b   1.000
_cell.length_c   1.000
_cell.angle_alpha   90.00
_cell.angle_beta   90.00
_cell.angle_gamma   90.00
#
_symmetry.space_group_name_H-M   'P 1'
#
loop_
_entity.id
_entity.type
_entity.pdbx_description
1 polymer ?
#
loop_
_entity_poly.entity_id
_entity_poly.type
_entity_poly.pdbx_seq_one_letter_code
_entity_poly.pdbx_strand_id
1 'polypeptide(L)' 'MVRGLLRGDQYEHIAQLLPGKAGGRGRPAIDNREFVEAVSWIARTGSPWRDLPEEFGRWNSI' A
#
# COMPACT_ATOMS: atom_id res chain seq x y z
N MET A 1 -7.56 12.59 -6.49
CA MET A 1 -6.93 11.71 -7.49
C MET A 1 -5.44 11.71 -7.25
N VAL A 2 -4.95 10.68 -6.57
CA VAL A 2 -3.53 10.51 -6.29
C VAL A 2 -2.77 10.23 -7.59
N ARG A 3 -1.77 11.06 -7.90
CA ARG A 3 -0.95 10.88 -9.11
C ARG A 3 0.21 9.92 -8.83
N GLY A 4 0.49 9.08 -9.82
CA GLY A 4 1.63 8.17 -9.81
C GLY A 4 1.40 6.87 -9.02
N LEU A 5 0.19 6.32 -9.13
CA LEU A 5 -0.06 4.93 -8.74
C LEU A 5 0.75 3.98 -9.64
N LEU A 6 1.05 2.78 -9.13
CA LEU A 6 1.66 1.72 -9.91
C LEU A 6 0.72 1.29 -11.02
N ARG A 7 1.28 1.12 -12.21
CA ARG A 7 0.60 0.43 -13.30
C ARG A 7 0.43 -1.05 -12.93
N GLY A 8 -0.55 -1.71 -13.56
CA GLY A 8 -0.85 -3.12 -13.29
C GLY A 8 0.37 -4.03 -13.46
N ASP A 9 1.13 -3.85 -14.54
CA ASP A 9 2.37 -4.59 -14.83
C ASP A 9 3.43 -4.44 -13.72
N GLN A 10 3.58 -3.21 -13.20
CA GLN A 10 4.53 -2.94 -12.12
C GLN A 10 4.07 -3.58 -10.80
N TYR A 11 2.77 -3.51 -10.52
CA TYR A 11 2.21 -4.14 -9.34
C TYR A 11 2.33 -5.67 -9.40
N GLU A 12 2.11 -6.30 -10.55
CA GLU A 12 2.23 -7.75 -10.71
C GLU A 12 3.62 -8.28 -10.36
N HIS A 13 4.68 -7.55 -10.72
CA HIS A 13 6.04 -7.90 -10.30
C HIS A 13 6.24 -7.86 -8.78
N ILE A 14 5.59 -6.93 -8.08
CA ILE A 14 5.67 -6.79 -6.63
C ILE A 14 4.74 -7.80 -5.93
N ALA A 15 3.56 -8.05 -6.48
CA ALA A 15 2.53 -8.91 -5.88
C ALA A 15 3.04 -10.33 -5.62
N GLN A 16 3.92 -10.84 -6.47
CA GLN A 16 4.59 -12.14 -6.30
C GLN A 16 5.48 -12.19 -5.03
N LEU A 17 5.96 -11.03 -4.57
CA LEU A 17 6.82 -10.87 -3.39
C LEU A 17 6.05 -10.54 -2.11
N LEU A 18 4.71 -10.49 -2.18
CA LEU A 18 3.84 -10.24 -1.02
C LEU A 18 3.09 -11.53 -0.61
N PRO A 19 3.79 -12.63 -0.27
CA PRO A 19 3.09 -13.81 0.24
C PRO A 19 2.45 -13.43 1.57
N GLY A 20 1.12 -13.33 1.58
CA GLY A 20 0.36 -13.22 2.81
C GLY A 20 0.73 -14.41 3.70
N LYS A 21 1.27 -14.14 4.89
CA LYS A 21 1.75 -15.21 5.76
C LYS A 21 0.57 -15.83 6.51
N ALA A 22 0.14 -17.03 6.09
CA ALA A 22 -0.72 -17.87 6.92
C ALA A 22 -0.01 -18.14 8.26
N GLY A 23 -0.64 -17.75 9.38
CA GLY A 23 -0.03 -17.83 10.71
C GLY A 23 1.00 -16.73 11.05
N GLY A 24 1.13 -15.70 10.22
CA GLY A 24 1.88 -14.49 10.56
C GLY A 24 1.21 -13.70 11.68
N ARG A 25 1.99 -13.01 12.51
CA ARG A 25 1.46 -12.05 13.49
C ARG A 25 1.17 -10.74 12.77
N GLY A 26 -0.09 -10.30 12.78
CA GLY A 26 -0.56 -9.08 12.12
C GLY A 26 -1.94 -9.27 11.51
N ARG A 27 -2.69 -8.18 11.30
CA ARG A 27 -3.93 -8.23 10.53
C ARG A 27 -3.54 -8.50 9.07
N PRO A 28 -4.16 -9.46 8.38
CA PRO A 28 -4.01 -9.57 6.92
C PRO A 28 -4.34 -8.21 6.31
N ALA A 29 -3.49 -7.71 5.42
CA ALA A 29 -3.84 -6.53 4.64
C ALA A 29 -5.15 -6.82 3.92
N ILE A 30 -6.11 -5.89 4.00
CA ILE A 30 -7.41 -6.04 3.33
C ILE A 30 -7.18 -6.05 1.82
N ASP A 31 -6.29 -5.18 1.35
CA ASP A 31 -5.76 -5.17 -0.01
C ASP A 31 -4.26 -4.83 0.03
N ASN A 32 -3.42 -5.76 -0.42
CA ASN A 32 -1.97 -5.56 -0.53
C ASN A 32 -1.63 -4.43 -1.51
N ARG A 33 -2.47 -4.19 -2.51
CA ARG A 33 -2.23 -3.13 -3.49
C ARG A 33 -2.35 -1.77 -2.86
N GLU A 34 -3.42 -1.52 -2.11
CA GLU A 34 -3.61 -0.25 -1.41
C GLU A 34 -2.41 0.05 -0.51
N PHE A 35 -1.97 -0.94 0.29
CA PHE A 35 -0.79 -0.79 1.14
C PHE A 35 0.47 -0.39 0.36
N VAL A 36 0.79 -1.08 -0.72
CA VAL A 36 1.97 -0.78 -1.56
C VAL A 36 1.87 0.61 -2.19
N GLU A 37 0.69 0.99 -2.66
CA GLU A 37 0.46 2.30 -3.27
C GLU A 37 0.61 3.43 -2.23
N ALA A 38 0.12 3.23 -1.00
CA ALA A 38 0.32 4.18 0.10
C ALA A 38 1.79 4.33 0.48
N VAL A 39 2.53 3.22 0.61
CA VAL A 39 3.98 3.25 0.85
C VAL A 39 4.70 3.98 -0.27
N SER A 40 4.33 3.72 -1.52
CA SER A 40 4.90 4.39 -2.69
C SER A 40 4.62 5.89 -2.69
N TRP A 41 3.43 6.31 -2.27
CA TRP A 41 3.09 7.72 -2.12
C TRP A 41 3.93 8.40 -1.04
N ILE A 42 4.03 7.81 0.15
CA ILE A 42 4.84 8.34 1.27
C ILE A 42 6.31 8.44 0.88
N ALA A 43 6.87 7.41 0.22
CA ALA A 43 8.26 7.42 -0.23
C ALA A 43 8.54 8.57 -1.22
N ARG A 44 7.53 8.98 -2.00
CA ARG A 44 7.64 10.04 -3.00
C ARG A 44 7.48 11.44 -2.41
N THR A 45 6.60 11.59 -1.42
CA THR A 45 6.24 12.90 -0.84
C THR A 45 7.03 13.23 0.42
N GLY A 46 7.54 12.20 1.12
CA GLY A 46 8.12 12.35 2.45
C GLY A 46 7.10 12.71 3.53
N SER A 47 5.81 12.69 3.21
CA SER A 47 4.74 13.05 4.16
C SER A 47 4.60 11.99 5.25
N PRO A 48 4.23 12.38 6.49
CA PRO A 48 3.95 11.43 7.54
C PRO A 48 2.70 10.60 7.21
N TRP A 49 2.60 9.39 7.77
CA TRP A 49 1.44 8.50 7.58
C TRP A 49 0.09 9.15 7.89
N ARG A 50 0.04 10.09 8.84
CA ARG A 50 -1.18 10.81 9.22
C ARG A 50 -1.75 11.69 8.10
N ASP A 51 -0.92 12.06 7.14
CA ASP A 51 -1.30 12.91 6.00
C ASP A 51 -1.62 12.07 4.75
N LEU A 52 -1.69 10.73 4.89
CA LEU A 52 -2.04 9.84 3.80
C LEU A 52 -3.44 10.21 3.26
N PRO A 53 -3.58 10.42 1.94
CA PRO A 53 -4.88 10.70 1.34
C PRO A 53 -5.92 9.62 1.65
N GLU A 54 -7.15 10.03 1.95
CA GLU A 54 -8.26 9.11 2.24
C GLU A 54 -8.58 8.14 1.09
N GLU A 55 -8.15 8.46 -0.13
CA GLU A 55 -8.24 7.59 -1.32
C GLU A 55 -7.51 6.24 -1.13
N PHE A 56 -6.56 6.15 -0.19
CA PHE A 56 -5.89 4.91 0.18
C PHE A 56 -6.55 4.16 1.35
N GLY A 57 -7.66 4.68 1.88
CA GLY A 57 -8.25 4.20 3.12
C GLY A 57 -7.72 4.92 4.36
N ARG A 58 -8.09 4.41 5.55
CA ARG A 58 -7.67 5.04 6.81
C ARG A 58 -6.21 4.71 7.09
N TRP A 59 -5.39 5.73 7.30
CA TRP A 59 -3.95 5.60 7.59
C TRP A 59 -3.61 4.63 8.73
N ASN A 60 -4.54 4.38 9.66
CA ASN A 60 -4.35 3.49 10.80
C ASN A 60 -4.83 2.05 10.57
N SER A 61 -5.33 1.74 9.38
CA SER A 61 -5.89 0.42 9.06
C SER A 61 -5.55 -0.11 7.67
N ILE A 62 -4.76 0.64 6.90
CA ILE A 62 -4.16 0.20 5.63
C ILE A 62 -3.02 -0.79 5.89
#